data_AF-A0A2H0KQ84-F1
#
_entry.id   AF-A0A2H0KQ84-F1
#
_cell.length_a   1.000
_cell.length_b   1.000
_cell.length_c   1.000
_cell.angle_alpha   90.00
_cell.angle_beta   90.00
_cell.angle_gamma   90.00
#
_symmetry.space_group_name_H-M   'P 1'
#
loop_
_entity.id
_entity.type
_entity.pdbx_description
1 polymer ?
#
loop_
_entity_poly.entity_id
_entity_poly.type
_entity_poly.pdbx_seq_one_letter_code
_entity_poly.pdbx_strand_id
1 'polypeptide(L)' 'KIKAKERRIYVIIRVYSPEEDTDKVISKLREMRYAPHILNNLIYCVMSFEKIVQLSALHEIKRISLNNKITSPY' A
#
# COMPACT_ATOMS: atom_id res chain seq x y z
N LYS A 1 19.00 -14.08 19.17
CA LYS A 1 18.12 -12.99 18.67
C LYS A 1 17.59 -13.37 17.30
N ILE A 2 16.34 -13.81 17.21
CA ILE A 2 15.71 -14.15 15.92
C ILE A 2 15.48 -12.81 15.20
N LYS A 3 16.22 -12.55 14.11
CA LYS A 3 15.93 -11.43 13.20
C LYS A 3 14.56 -11.72 12.58
N ALA A 4 13.53 -10.97 13.00
CA ALA A 4 12.24 -11.01 12.33
C ALA A 4 12.48 -10.66 10.86
N LYS A 5 12.31 -11.65 9.98
CA LYS A 5 12.35 -11.46 8.53
C LYS A 5 11.18 -10.53 8.20
N GLU A 6 11.45 -9.29 7.80
CA GLU A 6 10.40 -8.34 7.40
C GLU A 6 9.50 -9.00 6.36
N ARG A 7 8.27 -9.33 6.77
CA ARG A 7 7.27 -9.88 5.87
C ARG A 7 6.69 -8.71 5.06
N ARG A 8 7.11 -8.62 3.80
CA ARG A 8 6.50 -7.73 2.82
C ARG A 8 5.21 -8.36 2.32
N ILE A 9 4.14 -7.57 2.25
CA ILE A 9 2.79 -7.99 1.88
C ILE A 9 2.33 -7.14 0.70
N TYR A 10 1.62 -7.77 -0.24
CA TYR A 10 0.95 -7.06 -1.31
C TYR A 10 -0.33 -6.44 -0.77
N VAL A 11 -0.46 -5.13 -0.88
CA VAL A 11 -1.65 -4.39 -0.48
C VAL A 11 -2.32 -3.75 -1.68
N ILE A 12 -3.64 -3.71 -1.61
CA ILE A 12 -4.51 -3.03 -2.56
C ILE A 12 -5.21 -1.93 -1.79
N ILE A 13 -4.95 -0.68 -2.15
CA ILE A 13 -5.47 0.52 -1.50
C ILE A 13 -6.55 1.10 -2.39
N ARG A 14 -7.71 1.34 -1.80
CA ARG A 14 -8.86 2.01 -2.41
C ARG A 14 -9.05 3.35 -1.72
N VAL A 15 -9.13 4.42 -2.50
CA VAL A 15 -9.33 5.80 -2.01
C VAL A 15 -10.78 6.24 -2.17
N TYR A 16 -11.21 7.29 -1.45
CA TYR A 16 -12.61 7.72 -1.44
C TYR A 16 -13.09 8.36 -2.76
N SER A 17 -12.34 9.31 -3.37
CA SER A 17 -12.58 9.98 -4.69
C SER A 17 -11.73 11.29 -4.75
N PRO A 18 -11.62 12.05 -5.87
CA PRO A 18 -11.18 11.69 -7.23
C PRO A 18 -9.62 11.76 -7.32
N GLU A 19 -9.03 11.81 -8.52
CA GLU A 19 -7.58 11.72 -8.82
C GLU A 19 -6.64 12.39 -7.80
N GLU A 20 -6.98 13.55 -7.26
CA GLU A 20 -6.17 14.30 -6.29
C GLU A 20 -5.81 13.49 -5.03
N ASP A 21 -6.76 12.75 -4.46
CA ASP A 21 -6.53 11.91 -3.28
C ASP A 21 -5.69 10.67 -3.63
N THR A 22 -5.81 10.21 -4.88
CA THR A 22 -4.96 9.14 -5.41
C THR A 22 -3.51 9.60 -5.49
N ASP A 23 -3.27 10.81 -6.00
CA ASP A 23 -1.94 11.40 -6.12
C ASP A 23 -1.30 11.71 -4.76
N LYS A 24 -2.08 12.14 -3.77
CA LYS A 24 -1.60 12.31 -2.38
C LYS A 24 -1.12 10.98 -1.80
N VAL A 25 -1.92 9.92 -1.93
CA VAL A 25 -1.55 8.59 -1.43
C VAL A 25 -0.32 8.04 -2.17
N ILE A 26 -0.23 8.22 -3.49
CA ILE A 26 0.93 7.82 -4.29
C ILE A 26 2.19 8.57 -3.88
N SER A 27 2.10 9.88 -3.71
CA SER A 27 3.22 10.73 -3.28
C SER A 27 3.71 10.25 -1.92
N LYS A 28 2.80 9.95 -0.99
CA LYS A 28 3.16 9.41 0.32
C LYS A 28 3.86 8.06 0.23
N LEU A 29 3.38 7.17 -0.63
CA LEU A 29 4.00 5.86 -0.86
C LEU A 29 5.42 6.02 -1.42
N ARG A 30 5.63 6.96 -2.34
CA ARG A 30 6.96 7.27 -2.90
C ARG A 30 7.90 7.89 -1.87
N GLU A 31 7.42 8.79 -1.00
CA GLU A 31 8.19 9.32 0.14
C GLU A 31 8.68 8.20 1.07
N MET A 32 7.83 7.20 1.30
CA MET A 32 8.16 6.01 2.07
C MET A 32 9.04 5.01 1.31
N ARG A 33 9.54 5.38 0.12
CA ARG A 33 10.39 4.57 -0.78
C ARG A 33 9.70 3.30 -1.29
N TYR A 34 8.38 3.32 -1.42
CA TYR A 34 7.63 2.27 -2.09
C TYR A 34 7.29 2.63 -3.53
N ALA A 35 7.14 1.61 -4.36
CA ALA A 35 6.70 1.74 -5.75
C ALA A 35 5.22 1.34 -5.85
N PRO A 36 4.28 2.30 -5.80
CA PRO A 36 2.88 2.04 -6.08
C PRO A 36 2.62 1.89 -7.58
N HIS A 37 1.71 0.99 -7.94
CA HIS A 37 1.17 0.83 -9.29
C HIS A 37 -0.32 1.13 -9.28
N ILE A 38 -0.82 1.85 -10.28
CA ILE A 38 -2.24 2.16 -10.42
C ILE A 38 -2.84 1.24 -11.48
N LEU A 39 -3.94 0.57 -11.15
CA LEU A 39 -4.73 -0.20 -12.10
C LEU A 39 -6.21 -0.09 -11.73
N ASN A 40 -7.08 0.29 -12.68
CA ASN A 40 -8.53 0.40 -12.48
C ASN A 40 -8.93 1.24 -11.24
N ASN A 41 -8.29 2.38 -11.04
CA ASN A 41 -8.48 3.27 -9.87
C ASN A 41 -8.18 2.60 -8.51
N LEU A 42 -7.31 1.59 -8.50
CA LEU A 42 -6.79 0.96 -7.30
C LEU A 42 -5.27 1.12 -7.27
N ILE A 43 -4.73 1.39 -6.09
CA ILE A 43 -3.29 1.50 -5.86
C ILE A 43 -2.78 0.17 -5.31
N TYR A 44 -1.86 -0.46 -6.02
CA TYR A 44 -1.19 -1.69 -5.66
C TYR A 44 0.20 -1.37 -5.14
N CYS A 45 0.58 -1.94 -3.99
CA CYS A 45 1.89 -1.67 -3.42
C CYS A 45 2.40 -2.86 -2.59
N VAL A 46 3.70 -3.09 -2.58
CA VAL A 46 4.34 -4.09 -1.71
C VAL A 46 5.01 -3.37 -0.55
N MET A 47 4.57 -3.66 0.68
CA MET A 47 5.07 -2.96 1.87
C MET A 47 5.07 -3.84 3.12
N SER A 48 5.73 -3.39 4.19
CA SER A 48 5.72 -4.08 5.48
C SER A 48 4.44 -3.78 6.26
N PHE A 49 4.03 -4.72 7.12
CA PHE A 49 2.80 -4.59 7.91
C PHE A 49 2.77 -3.32 8.77
N GLU A 50 3.92 -2.92 9.35
CA GLU A 50 4.03 -1.70 10.15
C GLU A 50 3.66 -0.43 9.37
N LYS A 51 3.99 -0.38 8.08
CA LYS A 51 3.67 0.76 7.21
C LYS A 51 2.22 0.77 6.75
N ILE A 52 1.56 -0.39 6.70
CA ILE A 52 0.13 -0.48 6.41
C ILE A 52 -0.68 0.26 7.48
N VAL A 53 -0.32 0.09 8.76
CA VAL A 53 -0.97 0.78 9.88
C VAL A 53 -0.83 2.30 9.72
N GLN A 54 0.36 2.79 9.33
CA GLN A 54 0.60 4.22 9.09
C GLN A 54 -0.26 4.75 7.92
N LEU A 55 -0.38 3.98 6.83
CA LEU A 55 -1.24 4.33 5.71
C LEU A 55 -2.72 4.34 6.10
N SER A 56 -3.18 3.38 6.89
CA SER A 56 -4.61 3.28 7.27
C SER A 56 -5.12 4.48 8.08
N ALA A 57 -4.22 5.30 8.62
CA ALA A 57 -4.54 6.54 9.30
C ALA A 57 -4.81 7.74 8.35
N LEU A 58 -4.54 7.58 7.05
CA LEU A 58 -4.79 8.62 6.04
C LEU A 58 -6.29 8.71 5.73
N HIS A 59 -6.86 9.91 5.83
CA HIS A 59 -8.28 10.18 5.58
C HIS A 59 -8.71 9.92 4.12
N GLU A 60 -7.76 9.99 3.18
CA GLU A 60 -7.93 9.73 1.75
C GLU A 60 -8.23 8.24 1.47
N ILE A 61 -7.80 7.35 2.38
CA ILE A 61 -7.91 5.91 2.21
C ILE A 61 -9.27 5.41 2.69
N LYS A 62 -10.05 4.89 1.75
CA LYS A 62 -11.34 4.24 2.01
C LYS A 62 -11.18 2.83 2.54
N ARG A 63 -10.23 2.09 1.98
CA ARG A 63 -10.03 0.68 2.34
C ARG A 63 -8.65 0.22 1.94
N ILE A 64 -8.01 -0.58 2.79
CA ILE A 64 -6.83 -1.37 2.44
C ILE A 64 -7.22 -2.85 2.47
N SER A 65 -6.92 -3.55 1.39
CA SER A 65 -7.09 -5.00 1.29
C SER A 65 -5.71 -5.65 1.26
N LEU A 66 -5.49 -6.60 2.17
CA LEU A 66 -4.28 -7.42 2.19
C LEU A 66 -4.45 -8.56 1.19
N ASN A 67 -3.56 -8.63 0.20
CA ASN A 67 -3.55 -9.75 -0.72
C ASN A 67 -2.51 -10.78 -0.28
N ASN A 68 -2.92 -11.69 0.60
CA ASN A 68 -2.08 -12.80 1.08
C ASN A 68 -1.88 -13.91 0.03
N LYS A 69 -2.52 -13.83 -1.14
CA LYS A 69 -2.41 -14.83 -2.21
C LYS A 69 -1.31 -14.53 -3.22
N ILE A 70 -0.64 -13.38 -3.15
CA ILE A 70 0.48 -13.09 -4.04
C ILE A 70 1.78 -13.59 -3.39
N THR A 71 2.02 -14.90 -3.53
CA THR A 71 3.38 -15.41 -3.69
C THR A 71 3.78 -15.07 -5.12
N SER A 72 4.27 -13.86 -5.35
CA SER A 72 4.91 -13.56 -6.63
C SER A 72 6.24 -14.32 -6.69
N PRO A 73 6.48 -15.16 -7.71
CA PRO A 73 7.78 -15.80 -7.96
C PRO A 73 8.74 -14.88 -8.75
N TYR A 74 8.38 -13.61 -8.95
CA TYR A 74 9.19 -12.59 -9.61
C TYR A 74 10.08 -11.84 -8.63
#